data_AF-A0AAW9BE49-F1
#
_entry.id   AF-A0AAW9BE49-F1
#
_cell.length_a   1.000
_cell.length_b   1.000
_cell.length_c   1.000
_cell.angle_alpha   90.00
_cell.angle_beta   90.00
_cell.angle_gamma   90.00
#
_symmetry.space_group_name_H-M   'P 1'
#
loop_
_entity.id
_entity.type
_entity.pdbx_description
1 polymer ?
#
loop_
_entity_poly.entity_id
_entity_poly.type
_entity_poly.pdbx_seq_one_letter_code
_entity_poly.pdbx_strand_id
1 'polypeptide(L)'
;MEVDKNDKLTKKLQVVIHWSVRVLSIVMLFVIVMGVIDVAWTIYQKLITPPKLILTISDMLATFGAFMAVLIAIEIFINITIYLRENVIHVKIVMATALMAISRKVIIIDFETLSPMYLIGIAAVVLSMSLGYWLIHKLPNKSHTE
;
A
#
# COMPACT_ATOMS: atom_id res chain seq x y z
N MET A 1 -8.47 -27.89 9.31
CA MET A 1 -7.29 -28.42 10.02
C MET A 1 -7.56 -28.29 11.52
N GLU A 2 -7.95 -29.38 12.20
CA GLU A 2 -8.25 -29.33 13.65
C GLU A 2 -6.97 -28.97 14.43
N VAL A 3 -6.88 -27.71 14.84
CA VAL A 3 -5.83 -27.21 15.71
C VAL A 3 -6.03 -27.87 17.07
N ASP A 4 -5.07 -28.72 17.45
CA ASP A 4 -4.98 -29.29 18.79
C ASP A 4 -5.11 -28.15 19.82
N LYS A 5 -6.20 -28.19 20.62
CA LYS A 5 -6.54 -27.19 21.63
C LYS A 5 -5.42 -26.95 22.65
N ASN A 6 -4.42 -27.83 22.70
CA ASN A 6 -3.36 -27.84 23.69
C ASN A 6 -1.97 -27.43 23.18
N ASP A 7 -1.85 -26.93 21.95
CA ASP A 7 -0.56 -26.45 21.46
C ASP A 7 -0.18 -25.10 22.13
N LYS A 8 0.54 -25.19 23.25
CA LYS A 8 1.04 -24.04 24.01
C LYS A 8 2.03 -23.20 23.19
N LEU A 9 2.68 -23.79 22.19
CA LEU A 9 3.68 -23.12 21.36
C LEU A 9 2.99 -22.18 20.37
N THR A 10 1.94 -22.64 19.67
CA THR A 10 1.18 -21.79 18.74
C THR A 10 0.54 -20.60 19.44
N LYS A 11 -0.01 -20.79 20.65
CA LYS A 11 -0.57 -19.68 21.46
C LYS A 11 0.49 -18.64 21.82
N LYS A 12 1.69 -19.07 22.22
CA LYS A 12 2.80 -18.14 22.52
C LYS A 12 3.25 -17.39 21.26
N LEU A 13 3.36 -18.08 20.12
CA LEU A 13 3.73 -17.45 18.85
C LEU A 13 2.69 -16.42 18.39
N GLN A 14 1.40 -16.73 18.53
CA GLN A 14 0.32 -15.79 18.19
C GLN A 14 0.38 -14.51 19.04
N VAL A 15 0.67 -14.62 20.34
CA VAL A 15 0.85 -13.44 21.22
C VAL A 15 2.02 -12.58 20.75
N VAL A 16 3.14 -13.19 20.37
CA VAL A 16 4.30 -12.46 19.83
C VAL A 16 3.93 -11.76 18.52
N ILE A 17 3.24 -12.45 17.60
CA ILE A 17 2.79 -11.85 16.34
C ILE A 17 1.89 -10.64 16.59
N HIS A 18 0.90 -10.76 17.49
CA HIS A 18 -0.01 -9.65 17.80
C HIS A 18 0.73 -8.44 18.40
N TRP A 19 1.70 -8.68 19.28
CA TRP A 19 2.55 -7.63 19.81
C TRP A 19 3.39 -6.95 18.73
N SER A 20 4.03 -7.73 17.86
CA SER A 20 4.82 -7.22 16.74
C SER A 20 3.99 -6.37 15.80
N VAL A 21 2.77 -6.82 15.46
CA VAL A 21 1.89 -6.08 14.55
C VAL A 21 1.37 -4.79 15.20
N ARG A 22 1.10 -4.77 16.51
CA ARG A 22 0.75 -3.53 17.23
C ARG A 22 1.88 -2.51 17.20
N VAL A 23 3.11 -2.95 17.45
CA VAL A 23 4.29 -2.08 17.35
C VAL A 23 4.42 -1.55 15.92
N LEU A 24 4.24 -2.40 14.92
CA LEU A 24 4.26 -2.00 13.52
C LEU A 24 3.19 -0.94 13.20
N SER A 25 1.97 -1.05 13.73
CA SER A 25 0.93 -0.03 13.56
C SER A 25 1.36 1.35 14.10
N ILE A 26 2.00 1.38 15.27
CA ILE A 26 2.47 2.63 15.89
C ILE A 26 3.60 3.24 15.04
N VAL A 27 4.55 2.42 14.59
CA VAL A 27 5.64 2.86 13.70
C VAL A 27 5.08 3.39 12.38
N MET A 28 4.09 2.71 11.79
CA MET A 28 3.46 3.17 10.55
C MET A 28 2.72 4.48 10.72
N LEU A 29 2.04 4.70 11.84
CA LEU A 29 1.42 5.99 12.16
C LEU A 29 2.47 7.11 12.20
N PHE A 30 3.61 6.86 12.85
CA PHE A 30 4.72 7.82 12.87
C PHE A 30 5.25 8.12 11.46
N VAL A 31 5.45 7.09 10.62
CA VAL A 31 5.87 7.26 9.22
C VAL A 31 4.87 8.12 8.43
N ILE A 32 3.57 7.90 8.63
CA ILE A 32 2.53 8.70 7.96
C ILE A 32 2.63 10.17 8.37
N VAL A 33 2.73 10.46 9.68
CA VAL A 33 2.84 11.84 10.18
C VAL A 33 4.10 12.52 9.63
N MET A 34 5.24 11.83 9.68
CA MET A 34 6.49 12.34 9.14
C MET A 34 6.41 12.57 7.63
N GLY A 35 5.76 11.67 6.89
CA GLY A 35 5.54 11.82 5.44
C GLY A 35 4.68 13.02 5.09
N VAL A 36 3.63 13.30 5.87
CA VAL A 36 2.81 14.52 5.68
C VAL A 36 3.62 15.78 5.92
N ILE A 37 4.43 15.80 6.99
CA ILE A 37 5.32 16.92 7.30
C ILE A 37 6.34 17.13 6.16
N ASP A 38 6.95 16.06 5.66
CA ASP A 38 7.93 16.10 4.57
C ASP A 38 7.34 16.63 3.26
N VAL A 39 6.12 16.20 2.91
CA VAL A 39 5.40 16.73 1.74
C VAL A 39 5.10 18.22 1.90
N ALA A 40 4.57 18.63 3.07
CA ALA A 40 4.27 20.03 3.34
C ALA A 40 5.54 20.91 3.29
N TRP A 41 6.63 20.41 3.86
CA TRP A 41 7.94 21.06 3.84
C TRP A 41 8.49 21.19 2.41
N THR A 42 8.40 20.13 1.62
CA THR A 42 8.82 20.13 0.21
C THR A 42 8.04 21.17 -0.60
N ILE A 43 6.72 21.23 -0.44
CA ILE A 43 5.88 22.23 -1.11
C ILE A 43 6.28 23.64 -0.68
N TYR A 44 6.47 23.86 0.62
CA TYR A 44 6.91 25.15 1.15
C TYR A 44 8.24 25.60 0.54
N GLN A 45 9.25 24.71 0.50
CA GLN A 45 10.55 25.03 -0.10
C GLN A 45 10.43 25.39 -1.59
N LYS A 46 9.60 24.66 -2.34
CA LYS A 46 9.38 24.93 -3.77
C LYS A 46 8.68 26.28 -4.02
N LEU A 47 7.78 26.70 -3.13
CA LEU A 47 7.06 27.99 -3.25
C LEU A 47 7.98 29.21 -3.04
N ILE A 48 8.98 29.09 -2.16
CA ILE A 48 9.88 30.20 -1.80
C ILE A 48 11.12 30.31 -2.71
N THR A 49 11.45 29.25 -3.44
CA THR A 49 12.59 29.21 -4.37
C THR A 49 12.24 29.98 -5.66
N PRO A 50 13.15 30.77 -6.25
CA PRO A 50 12.87 31.48 -7.50
C PRO A 50 12.74 30.51 -8.69
N PRO A 51 11.76 30.66 -9.63
CA PRO A 51 10.68 31.67 -9.69
C PRO A 51 9.60 31.44 -8.63
N LYS A 52 9.42 32.45 -7.77
CA LYS A 52 8.53 32.35 -6.60
C LYS A 52 7.09 32.14 -7.06
N LEU A 53 6.34 31.32 -6.30
CA LEU A 53 4.91 31.04 -6.51
C LEU A 53 4.56 30.33 -7.83
N ILE A 54 5.53 29.83 -8.60
CA ILE A 54 5.27 29.06 -9.83
C ILE A 54 5.79 27.64 -9.63
N LEU A 55 4.87 26.67 -9.57
CA LEU A 55 5.20 25.24 -9.61
C LEU A 55 5.33 24.81 -11.08
N THR A 56 6.51 24.35 -11.47
CA THR A 56 6.71 23.75 -12.78
C THR A 56 6.01 22.37 -12.85
N ILE A 57 5.74 21.87 -14.06
CA ILE A 57 5.13 20.54 -14.24
C ILE A 57 6.02 19.45 -13.61
N SER A 58 7.35 19.56 -13.79
CA SER A 58 8.31 18.64 -13.16
C SER A 58 8.22 18.69 -11.63
N ASP A 59 8.06 19.88 -11.06
CA ASP A 59 7.90 20.04 -9.62
C ASP A 59 6.59 19.46 -9.09
N MET A 60 5.50 19.61 -9.84
CA MET A 60 4.20 19.01 -9.53
C MET A 60 4.29 17.48 -9.56
N LEU A 61 4.88 16.90 -10.61
CA LEU A 61 5.06 15.45 -10.73
C LEU A 61 5.93 14.88 -9.59
N ALA A 62 7.02 15.56 -9.23
CA ALA A 62 7.84 15.18 -8.08
C ALA A 62 7.05 15.23 -6.77
N THR A 63 6.21 16.25 -6.59
CA THR A 63 5.37 16.38 -5.39
C THR A 63 4.30 15.28 -5.35
N PHE A 64 3.71 14.90 -6.49
CA PHE A 64 2.81 13.74 -6.56
C PHE A 64 3.52 12.47 -6.13
N GLY A 65 4.78 12.25 -6.52
CA GLY A 65 5.58 11.13 -6.01
C GLY A 65 5.69 11.08 -4.48
N ALA A 66 5.80 12.24 -3.81
CA ALA A 66 5.81 12.33 -2.36
C ALA A 66 4.40 12.07 -1.77
N PHE A 67 3.34 12.63 -2.34
CA PHE A 67 1.95 12.31 -1.96
C PHE A 67 1.64 10.81 -2.09
N MET A 68 2.12 10.18 -3.16
CA MET A 68 2.00 8.74 -3.37
C MET A 68 2.59 7.92 -2.24
N ALA A 69 3.79 8.28 -1.79
CA ALA A 69 4.46 7.58 -0.71
C ALA A 69 3.63 7.64 0.59
N VAL A 70 3.04 8.80 0.90
CA VAL A 70 2.15 8.96 2.06
C VAL A 70 0.90 8.10 1.92
N LEU A 71 0.27 8.08 0.74
CA LEU A 71 -0.95 7.29 0.51
C LEU A 71 -0.68 5.77 0.58
N ILE A 72 0.48 5.31 0.11
CA ILE A 72 0.92 3.92 0.25
C ILE A 72 1.07 3.57 1.74
N ALA A 73 1.68 4.45 2.54
CA ALA A 73 1.83 4.23 3.98
C ALA A 73 0.46 4.12 4.68
N ILE A 74 -0.52 4.95 4.29
CA ILE A 74 -1.90 4.89 4.80
C ILE A 74 -2.57 3.56 4.41
N GLU A 75 -2.43 3.11 3.16
CA GLU A 75 -3.00 1.84 2.68
C GLU A 75 -2.43 0.63 3.46
N ILE A 76 -1.12 0.62 3.70
CA ILE A 76 -0.45 -0.40 4.52
C ILE A 76 -0.99 -0.37 5.95
N PHE A 77 -1.13 0.82 6.55
CA PHE A 77 -1.66 0.98 7.90
C PHE A 77 -3.10 0.43 8.04
N ILE A 78 -3.96 0.67 7.04
CA ILE A 78 -5.32 0.13 7.01
C ILE A 78 -5.29 -1.40 6.97
N ASN A 79 -4.46 -2.00 6.10
CA ASN A 79 -4.32 -3.46 6.01
C ASN A 79 -3.82 -4.08 7.33
N ILE A 80 -2.88 -3.43 8.00
CA ILE A 80 -2.39 -3.84 9.33
C ILE A 80 -3.51 -3.78 10.38
N THR A 81 -4.29 -2.70 10.38
CA THR A 81 -5.37 -2.51 11.36
C THR A 81 -6.49 -3.53 11.18
N ILE A 82 -6.82 -3.88 9.93
CA ILE A 82 -7.78 -4.94 9.61
C ILE A 82 -7.29 -6.28 10.15
N TYR A 83 -6.00 -6.59 9.97
CA TYR A 83 -5.42 -7.81 10.55
C TYR A 83 -5.54 -7.85 12.07
N LEU A 84 -5.26 -6.73 12.77
CA LEU A 84 -5.40 -6.65 14.23
C LEU A 84 -6.85 -6.77 14.72
N ARG A 85 -7.83 -6.34 13.92
CA ARG A 85 -9.24 -6.40 14.29
C ARG A 85 -9.84 -7.79 14.09
N GLU A 86 -9.53 -8.41 12.95
CA GLU A 86 -10.23 -9.63 12.52
C GLU A 86 -9.37 -10.88 12.61
N ASN A 87 -8.09 -10.76 12.97
CA ASN A 87 -7.09 -11.85 13.04
C ASN A 87 -6.97 -12.67 11.75
N VAL A 88 -7.44 -12.11 10.64
CA VAL A 88 -7.45 -12.75 9.31
C VAL A 88 -6.98 -11.73 8.28
N ILE A 89 -6.10 -12.19 7.38
CA ILE A 89 -5.63 -11.39 6.25
C ILE A 89 -6.74 -11.37 5.19
N HIS A 90 -7.34 -10.21 5.00
CA HIS A 90 -8.38 -10.00 4.00
C HIS A 90 -7.76 -9.90 2.61
N VAL A 91 -7.53 -11.06 1.98
CA VAL A 91 -6.88 -11.14 0.66
C VAL A 91 -7.58 -10.26 -0.40
N LYS A 92 -8.92 -10.16 -0.34
CA LYS A 92 -9.70 -9.27 -1.21
C LYS A 92 -9.30 -7.80 -1.08
N ILE A 93 -9.11 -7.31 0.15
CA ILE A 93 -8.73 -5.92 0.44
C ILE A 93 -7.26 -5.68 0.08
N VAL A 94 -6.39 -6.64 0.38
CA VAL A 94 -4.96 -6.56 0.02
C VAL A 94 -4.77 -6.50 -1.49
N MET A 95 -5.49 -7.32 -2.25
CA MET A 95 -5.42 -7.28 -3.72
C MET A 95 -6.02 -5.99 -4.31
N ALA A 96 -7.13 -5.50 -3.75
CA ALA A 96 -7.71 -4.23 -4.16
C ALA A 96 -6.75 -3.05 -3.90
N THR A 97 -6.13 -3.01 -2.72
CA THR A 97 -5.13 -1.98 -2.39
C THR A 97 -3.90 -2.05 -3.27
N ALA A 98 -3.44 -3.26 -3.64
CA ALA A 98 -2.32 -3.41 -4.56
C ALA A 98 -2.66 -2.95 -6.00
N LEU A 99 -3.84 -3.28 -6.51
CA LEU A 99 -4.32 -2.78 -7.80
C LEU A 99 -4.43 -1.24 -7.80
N MET A 100 -5.02 -0.68 -6.75
CA MET A 100 -5.13 0.77 -6.55
C MET A 100 -3.76 1.45 -6.52
N ALA A 101 -2.78 0.89 -5.81
CA ALA A 101 -1.42 1.42 -5.75
C ALA A 101 -0.74 1.42 -7.13
N ILE A 102 -0.88 0.34 -7.91
CA ILE A 102 -0.32 0.26 -9.26
C ILE A 102 -1.00 1.27 -10.18
N SER A 103 -2.34 1.33 -10.19
CA SER A 103 -3.08 2.31 -10.98
C SER A 103 -2.60 3.73 -10.69
N ARG A 104 -2.42 4.06 -9.40
CA ARG A 104 -1.98 5.39 -8.99
C ARG A 104 -0.52 5.66 -9.37
N LYS A 105 0.36 4.65 -9.41
CA LYS A 105 1.73 4.79 -9.93
C LYS A 105 1.73 5.04 -11.45
N VAL A 106 0.90 4.33 -12.21
CA VAL A 106 0.78 4.47 -13.67
C VAL A 106 0.36 5.87 -14.08
N ILE A 107 -0.52 6.53 -13.32
CA ILE A 107 -0.97 7.91 -13.59
C ILE A 107 0.18 8.93 -13.55
N ILE A 108 1.21 8.69 -12.75
CA ILE A 108 2.31 9.65 -12.48
C ILE A 108 3.55 9.34 -13.34
N ILE A 109 3.53 8.25 -14.09
CA ILE A 109 4.64 7.86 -14.94
C ILE A 109 4.84 8.88 -16.07
N ASP A 110 6.10 9.28 -16.28
CA ASP A 110 6.51 10.03 -17.45
C ASP A 110 6.87 9.06 -18.59
N PHE A 111 6.13 9.16 -19.70
CA PHE A 111 6.26 8.26 -20.84
C PHE A 111 7.37 8.69 -21.82
N GLU A 112 7.93 9.89 -21.69
CA GLU A 112 8.99 10.37 -22.60
C GLU A 112 10.33 9.69 -22.34
N THR A 113 10.56 9.22 -21.11
CA THR A 113 11.81 8.60 -20.68
C THR A 113 11.77 7.07 -20.64
N LEU A 114 10.60 6.46 -20.87
CA LEU A 114 10.41 5.02 -20.75
C LEU A 114 10.52 4.29 -22.07
N SER A 115 11.31 3.21 -22.07
CA SER A 115 11.33 2.28 -23.19
C SER A 115 9.96 1.59 -23.34
N PRO A 116 9.46 1.41 -24.58
CA PRO A 116 8.19 0.71 -24.84
C PRO A 116 8.08 -0.66 -24.16
N MET A 117 9.21 -1.35 -23.95
CA MET A 117 9.25 -2.64 -23.26
C MET A 117 8.78 -2.56 -21.81
N TYR A 118 9.10 -1.47 -21.09
CA TYR A 118 8.63 -1.26 -19.71
C TYR A 118 7.12 -1.06 -19.66
N LEU A 119 6.56 -0.36 -20.64
CA LEU A 119 5.12 -0.11 -20.72
C LEU A 119 4.32 -1.41 -20.92
N ILE A 120 4.81 -2.29 -21.79
CA ILE A 120 4.24 -3.64 -21.97
C ILE A 120 4.38 -4.46 -20.68
N GLY A 121 5.52 -4.39 -19.99
CA GLY A 121 5.71 -5.07 -18.71
C GLY A 121 4.72 -4.63 -17.64
N ILE A 122 4.47 -3.33 -17.51
CA ILE A 122 3.48 -2.77 -16.59
C ILE A 122 2.07 -3.25 -16.96
N ALA A 123 1.71 -3.22 -18.26
CA ALA A 123 0.41 -3.70 -18.72
C ALA A 123 0.21 -5.19 -18.38
N ALA A 124 1.24 -6.02 -18.58
CA ALA A 124 1.19 -7.44 -18.23
C ALA A 124 0.98 -7.65 -16.72
N VAL A 125 1.70 -6.93 -15.85
CA VAL A 125 1.54 -7.01 -14.40
C VAL A 125 0.13 -6.59 -13.96
N VAL A 126 -0.38 -5.48 -14.50
CA VAL A 126 -1.74 -4.98 -14.22
C VAL A 126 -2.80 -6.02 -14.63
N LEU A 127 -2.66 -6.60 -15.82
CA LEU A 127 -3.58 -7.64 -16.30
C LEU A 127 -3.53 -8.89 -15.42
N SER A 128 -2.34 -9.40 -15.08
CA SER A 128 -2.19 -10.57 -14.20
C SER A 128 -2.81 -10.35 -12.82
N MET A 129 -2.61 -9.17 -12.22
CA MET A 129 -3.21 -8.84 -10.92
C MET A 129 -4.72 -8.65 -10.99
N SER A 130 -5.23 -8.05 -12.07
CA SER A 130 -6.66 -7.87 -12.30
C SER A 130 -7.38 -9.22 -12.45
N LEU A 131 -6.77 -10.15 -13.20
CA LEU A 131 -7.27 -11.52 -13.33
C LEU A 131 -7.27 -12.26 -11.99
N GLY A 132 -6.21 -12.12 -11.18
CA GLY A 132 -6.16 -12.69 -9.84
C GLY A 132 -7.26 -12.15 -8.93
N TYR A 133 -7.48 -10.83 -8.96
CA TYR A 133 -8.55 -10.20 -8.17
C TYR A 133 -9.94 -10.69 -8.61
N TRP A 134 -10.18 -10.79 -9.92
CA TRP A 134 -11.43 -11.31 -10.46
C TRP A 134 -11.71 -12.76 -10.03
N LEU A 135 -10.69 -13.61 -10.04
CA LEU A 135 -10.82 -15.01 -9.65
C LEU A 135 -11.20 -15.17 -8.17
N ILE A 136 -10.53 -14.43 -7.28
CA ILE A 136 -10.84 -14.44 -5.83
C ILE A 136 -12.23 -13.87 -5.56
N HIS A 137 -12.70 -12.92 -6.35
CA HIS A 137 -14.05 -12.38 -6.21
C HIS A 137 -15.14 -13.34 -6.71
N LYS A 138 -14.87 -14.13 -7.75
CA LYS A 138 -15.81 -15.11 -8.32
C LYS A 138 -15.96 -16.39 -7.50
N LEU A 139 -14.97 -16.75 -6.68
CA LEU A 139 -15.06 -17.93 -5.82
C LEU A 139 -16.15 -17.72 -4.75
N PRO A 140 -17.20 -18.57 -4.70
CA PRO A 140 -18.25 -18.46 -3.70
C PRO A 140 -17.67 -18.65 -2.29
N ASN A 141 -18.16 -17.86 -1.33
CA ASN A 141 -17.64 -17.71 0.04
C ASN A 141 -17.79 -18.97 0.94
N LYS A 142 -17.84 -20.18 0.38
CA LYS A 142 -18.26 -21.44 1.02
C LYS A 142 -17.15 -22.47 1.25
N SER A 143 -15.89 -22.06 1.40
CA SER A 143 -14.80 -23.02 1.68
C SER A 143 -13.69 -22.49 2.60
N HIS A 144 -14.05 -21.75 3.66
CA HIS A 144 -13.11 -21.40 4.74
C HIS A 144 -13.53 -21.92 6.12
N THR A 145 -14.35 -22.97 6.14
CA THR A 145 -14.65 -23.76 7.34
C THR A 145 -14.27 -25.21 7.07
N GLU A 146 -12.97 -25.52 7.16
CA GLU A 146 -12.45 -26.85 7.49
C GLU A 146 -11.14 -26.75 8.27
#